data_AF-A0A2W5QI19-F1
#
_entry.id   AF-A0A2W5QI19-F1
#
_cell.length_a   1.000
_cell.length_b   1.000
_cell.length_c   1.000
_cell.angle_alpha   90.00
_cell.angle_beta   90.00
_cell.angle_gamma   90.00
#
_symmetry.space_group_name_H-M   'P 1'
#
loop_
_entity.id
_entity.type
_entity.pdbx_description
1 polymer ?
#
loop_
_entity_poly.entity_id
_entity_poly.type
_entity_poly.pdbx_seq_one_letter_code
_entity_poly.pdbx_strand_id
1 'polypeptide(L)'
;MSDPDRTRHITIEGSAIRDIPSFYDEINRVFMADEDWRLGPSLDALNDMLYGGHGALMGADAAFITWHNIEMSRAALGIETTLRFLRARAAERSQFNGSPIAGQIAALEGLGGTTYFDVVMEIFADHPNIALIHA
;
A
#
# COMPACT_ATOMS: atom_id res chain seq x y z
N MET A 1 -31.80 -10.61 10.35
CA MET A 1 -31.88 -9.21 9.91
C MET A 1 -30.57 -8.96 9.19
N SER A 2 -30.54 -9.20 7.88
CA SER A 2 -29.32 -9.02 7.07
C SER A 2 -29.14 -7.53 6.86
N ASP A 3 -28.00 -7.00 7.29
CA ASP A 3 -27.60 -5.62 7.05
C ASP A 3 -27.46 -5.41 5.53
N PRO A 4 -28.27 -4.56 4.89
CA PRO A 4 -28.44 -4.61 3.43
C PRO A 4 -27.29 -3.98 2.65
N ASP A 5 -26.28 -3.40 3.30
CA ASP A 5 -25.08 -2.95 2.58
C ASP A 5 -23.81 -3.00 3.45
N ARG A 6 -23.06 -4.09 3.31
CA ARG A 6 -21.71 -4.24 3.90
C ARG A 6 -20.63 -3.71 2.98
N THR A 7 -21.00 -2.91 1.99
CA THR A 7 -20.05 -2.23 1.11
C THR A 7 -19.40 -1.07 1.85
N ARG A 8 -18.09 -0.94 1.69
CA ARG A 8 -17.32 0.21 2.20
C ARG A 8 -16.89 1.12 1.06
N HIS A 9 -16.96 2.42 1.30
CA HIS A 9 -16.40 3.44 0.42
C HIS A 9 -15.28 4.16 1.15
N ILE A 10 -14.07 4.09 0.61
CA ILE A 10 -12.87 4.61 1.25
C ILE A 10 -12.16 5.52 0.26
N THR A 11 -11.66 6.67 0.74
CA THR A 11 -10.94 7.63 -0.10
C THR A 11 -9.52 7.78 0.41
N ILE A 12 -8.54 7.46 -0.45
CA ILE A 12 -7.12 7.70 -0.21
C ILE A 12 -6.74 9.02 -0.87
N GLU A 13 -6.15 9.92 -0.10
CA GLU A 13 -5.67 11.22 -0.57
C GLU A 13 -4.20 11.13 -1.00
N GLY A 14 -3.98 10.88 -2.28
CA GLY A 14 -2.65 10.68 -2.85
C GLY A 14 -1.72 11.88 -2.72
N SER A 15 -2.27 13.10 -2.57
CA SER A 15 -1.52 14.32 -2.29
C SER A 15 -0.93 14.37 -0.88
N ALA A 16 -1.42 13.57 0.06
CA ALA A 16 -0.84 13.45 1.40
C ALA A 16 0.41 12.55 1.41
N ILE A 17 0.59 11.73 0.37
CA ILE A 17 1.65 10.73 0.26
C ILE A 17 2.87 11.36 -0.40
N ARG A 18 3.96 11.43 0.36
CA ARG A 18 5.25 12.05 -0.03
C ARG A 18 6.43 11.08 0.05
N ASP A 19 6.24 9.97 0.75
CA ASP A 19 7.19 8.88 0.96
C ASP A 19 6.47 7.68 1.60
N ILE A 20 7.22 6.61 1.92
CA ILE A 20 6.66 5.40 2.55
C ILE A 20 6.02 5.70 3.92
N PRO A 21 6.65 6.42 4.87
CA PRO A 21 6.00 6.76 6.13
C PRO A 21 4.64 7.46 5.95
N SER A 22 4.58 8.51 5.11
CA SER A 22 3.33 9.23 4.86
C SER A 22 2.28 8.39 4.13
N PHE A 23 2.68 7.41 3.32
CA PHE A 23 1.76 6.39 2.80
C PHE A 23 1.09 5.61 3.94
N TYR A 24 1.85 5.07 4.90
CA TYR A 24 1.25 4.34 6.02
C TYR A 24 0.46 5.25 6.96
N ASP A 25 0.81 6.54 7.10
CA ASP A 25 -0.03 7.48 7.83
C ASP A 25 -1.39 7.67 7.17
N GLU A 26 -1.44 7.76 5.84
CA GLU A 26 -2.68 7.84 5.09
C GLU A 26 -3.50 6.55 5.17
N ILE A 27 -2.86 5.38 5.02
CA ILE A 27 -3.51 4.08 5.21
C ILE A 27 -4.10 3.97 6.62
N ASN A 28 -3.36 4.34 7.66
CA ASN A 28 -3.89 4.34 9.02
C ASN A 28 -5.04 5.33 9.20
N ARG A 29 -4.98 6.50 8.57
CA ARG A 29 -6.04 7.51 8.63
C ARG A 29 -7.37 7.00 8.06
N VAL A 30 -7.33 6.23 6.98
CA VAL A 30 -8.55 5.85 6.25
C VAL A 30 -9.04 4.45 6.58
N PHE A 31 -8.15 3.54 6.97
CA PHE A 31 -8.51 2.17 7.32
C PHE A 31 -8.52 1.91 8.83
N MET A 32 -7.66 2.56 9.61
CA MET A 32 -7.41 2.20 11.02
C MET A 32 -7.84 3.27 12.02
N ALA A 33 -8.64 4.25 11.60
CA ALA A 33 -9.01 5.39 12.43
C ALA A 33 -9.72 5.00 13.75
N ASP A 34 -10.49 3.91 13.72
CA ASP A 34 -11.30 3.42 14.84
C ASP A 34 -10.61 2.27 15.61
N GLU A 35 -9.34 1.98 15.29
CA GLU A 35 -8.56 0.92 15.94
C GLU A 35 -7.62 1.52 17.00
N ASP A 36 -7.40 0.79 18.09
CA ASP A 36 -6.51 1.21 19.19
C ASP A 36 -5.01 1.07 18.84
N TRP A 37 -4.69 0.66 17.62
CA TRP A 37 -3.35 0.42 17.12
C TRP A 37 -3.20 0.88 15.67
N ARG A 38 -1.95 1.04 15.22
CA ARG A 38 -1.61 1.50 13.87
C ARG A 38 -0.83 0.43 13.12
N LEU A 39 -1.10 0.28 11.82
CA LEU A 39 -0.23 -0.45 10.90
C LEU A 39 1.16 0.18 10.90
N GLY A 40 2.18 -0.62 11.15
CA GLY A 40 3.57 -0.26 10.88
C GLY A 40 3.87 -0.29 9.37
N PRO A 41 5.04 0.24 8.94
CA PRO A 41 5.41 0.29 7.53
C PRO A 41 5.84 -1.07 6.98
N SER A 42 4.87 -1.97 6.79
CA SER A 42 5.04 -3.34 6.32
C SER A 42 4.04 -3.68 5.22
N LEU A 43 4.55 -4.16 4.08
CA LEU A 43 3.71 -4.63 2.97
C LEU A 43 2.87 -5.85 3.37
N ASP A 44 3.39 -6.72 4.25
CA ASP A 44 2.65 -7.86 4.78
C ASP A 44 1.47 -7.36 5.64
N ALA A 45 1.70 -6.32 6.46
CA ALA A 45 0.63 -5.75 7.29
C ALA A 45 -0.44 -5.05 6.45
N LEU A 46 -0.03 -4.35 5.38
CA LEU A 46 -0.96 -3.78 4.39
C LEU A 46 -1.80 -4.89 3.76
N ASN A 47 -1.16 -5.95 3.27
CA ASN A 47 -1.81 -7.10 2.66
C ASN A 47 -2.82 -7.76 3.62
N ASP A 48 -2.41 -8.05 4.84
CA ASP A 48 -3.27 -8.65 5.88
C ASP A 48 -4.49 -7.78 6.21
N MET A 49 -4.32 -6.45 6.27
CA MET A 49 -5.42 -5.52 6.50
C MET A 49 -6.46 -5.55 5.37
N LEU A 50 -6.02 -5.69 4.11
CA LEU A 50 -6.92 -5.72 2.95
C LEU A 50 -7.77 -6.98 2.85
N TYR A 51 -7.42 -8.06 3.56
CA TYR A 51 -8.30 -9.23 3.75
C TYR A 51 -9.51 -8.94 4.65
N GLY A 52 -9.59 -7.78 5.30
CA GLY A 52 -10.78 -7.33 6.03
C GLY A 52 -10.90 -7.89 7.45
N GLY A 53 -9.79 -8.30 8.07
CA GLY A 53 -9.77 -8.74 9.47
C GLY A 53 -9.87 -7.60 10.50
N HIS A 54 -9.61 -6.36 10.07
CA HIS A 54 -9.44 -5.19 10.94
C HIS A 54 -9.92 -3.89 10.27
N GLY A 55 -10.10 -2.84 11.07
CA GLY A 55 -10.33 -1.49 10.62
C GLY A 55 -11.63 -1.31 9.83
N ALA A 56 -11.65 -0.34 8.94
CA ALA A 56 -12.80 0.03 8.11
C ALA A 56 -13.32 -1.14 7.24
N LEU A 57 -12.47 -2.13 6.94
CA LEU A 57 -12.83 -3.32 6.17
C LEU A 57 -13.37 -4.47 7.02
N MET A 58 -13.35 -4.36 8.36
CA MET A 58 -13.87 -5.42 9.23
C MET A 58 -15.35 -5.70 8.95
N GLY A 59 -15.64 -6.93 8.56
CA GLY A 59 -17.01 -7.39 8.25
C GLY A 59 -17.60 -6.81 6.96
N ALA A 60 -16.78 -6.16 6.12
CA ALA A 60 -17.20 -5.70 4.80
C ALA A 60 -17.26 -6.86 3.80
N ASP A 61 -18.32 -6.91 2.99
CA ASP A 61 -18.43 -7.90 1.92
C ASP A 61 -17.68 -7.43 0.66
N ALA A 62 -17.61 -6.11 0.46
CA ALA A 62 -16.89 -5.45 -0.63
C ALA A 62 -16.42 -4.05 -0.23
N ALA A 63 -15.42 -3.52 -0.92
CA ALA A 63 -14.97 -2.14 -0.76
C ALA A 63 -14.66 -1.46 -2.09
N PHE A 64 -15.12 -0.22 -2.23
CA PHE A 64 -14.75 0.69 -3.30
C PHE A 64 -13.77 1.71 -2.75
N ILE A 65 -12.53 1.66 -3.24
CA ILE A 65 -11.48 2.58 -2.86
C ILE A 65 -11.31 3.58 -3.98
N THR A 66 -11.51 4.86 -3.68
CA THR A 66 -11.15 5.95 -4.59
C THR A 66 -9.80 6.50 -4.17
N TRP A 67 -8.81 6.43 -5.06
CA TRP A 67 -7.49 6.99 -4.81
C TRP A 67 -7.33 8.29 -5.60
N HIS A 68 -7.58 9.40 -4.91
CA HIS A 68 -7.45 10.74 -5.47
C HIS A 68 -5.99 11.12 -5.66
N ASN A 69 -5.67 11.81 -6.76
CA ASN A 69 -4.31 12.29 -7.05
C ASN A 69 -3.28 11.16 -7.01
N ILE A 70 -3.66 9.98 -7.52
CA ILE A 70 -2.82 8.77 -7.44
C ILE A 70 -1.43 8.97 -8.07
N GLU A 71 -1.31 9.82 -9.08
CA GLU A 71 -0.04 10.15 -9.73
C GLU A 71 0.95 10.84 -8.76
N MET A 72 0.46 11.56 -7.76
CA MET A 72 1.33 12.09 -6.69
C MET A 72 1.89 10.95 -5.83
N SER A 73 1.08 9.95 -5.50
CA SER A 73 1.55 8.75 -4.78
C SER A 73 2.53 7.94 -5.62
N ARG A 74 2.27 7.79 -6.92
CA ARG A 74 3.19 7.13 -7.87
C ARG A 74 4.55 7.81 -7.89
N ALA A 75 4.59 9.14 -7.98
CA ALA A 75 5.83 9.89 -7.93
C ALA A 75 6.53 9.75 -6.56
N ALA A 76 5.78 9.87 -5.47
CA ALA A 76 6.28 9.82 -4.09
C ALA A 76 6.80 8.43 -3.66
N LEU A 77 6.27 7.35 -4.24
CA LEU A 77 6.66 5.97 -3.96
C LEU A 77 7.44 5.34 -5.13
N GLY A 78 7.92 6.17 -6.07
CA GLY A 78 8.61 5.76 -7.27
C GLY A 78 10.07 5.33 -7.05
N ILE A 79 10.87 5.40 -8.12
CA ILE A 79 12.23 4.84 -8.18
C ILE A 79 13.12 5.36 -7.04
N GLU A 80 13.19 6.68 -6.82
CA GLU A 80 14.10 7.25 -5.83
C GLU A 80 13.80 6.76 -4.41
N THR A 81 12.52 6.78 -4.03
CA THR A 81 12.07 6.31 -2.71
C THR A 81 12.30 4.82 -2.55
N THR A 82 12.08 4.04 -3.61
CA THR A 82 12.31 2.59 -3.62
C THR A 82 13.79 2.27 -3.44
N LEU A 83 14.68 2.96 -4.17
CA LEU A 83 16.13 2.81 -4.03
C LEU A 83 16.61 3.15 -2.62
N ARG A 84 16.13 4.26 -2.05
CA ARG A 84 16.46 4.66 -0.68
C ARG A 84 16.02 3.58 0.32
N PHE A 85 14.80 3.08 0.17
CA PHE A 85 14.27 2.00 1.02
C PHE A 85 15.11 0.72 0.91
N LEU A 86 15.37 0.23 -0.30
CA LEU A 86 16.13 -0.99 -0.55
C LEU A 86 17.56 -0.89 -0.02
N ARG A 87 18.24 0.25 -0.23
CA ARG A 87 19.60 0.50 0.27
C ARG A 87 19.67 0.49 1.79
N ALA A 88 18.70 1.13 2.45
CA ALA A 88 18.61 1.08 3.92
C ALA A 88 18.40 -0.36 4.41
N ARG A 89 17.56 -1.14 3.71
CA ARG A 89 17.22 -2.50 4.09
C ARG A 89 18.34 -3.52 3.81
N ALA A 90 19.22 -3.24 2.85
CA ALA A 90 20.37 -4.07 2.51
C ALA A 90 21.36 -4.24 3.68
N ALA A 91 21.36 -3.33 4.65
CA ALA A 91 22.18 -3.43 5.85
C ALA A 91 21.70 -4.53 6.82
N GLU A 92 20.42 -4.91 6.75
CA GLU A 92 19.77 -5.83 7.69
C GLU A 92 19.40 -7.17 7.06
N ARG A 93 19.15 -7.20 5.75
CA ARG A 93 18.71 -8.40 5.02
C ARG A 93 19.14 -8.37 3.56
N SER A 94 19.12 -9.54 2.92
CA SER A 94 19.55 -9.73 1.53
C SER A 94 18.39 -9.83 0.53
N GLN A 95 17.17 -10.04 1.00
CA GLN A 95 15.98 -10.24 0.17
C GLN A 95 14.84 -9.29 0.58
N PHE A 96 14.02 -8.94 -0.40
CA PHE A 96 12.81 -8.16 -0.25
C PHE A 96 11.81 -8.56 -1.34
N ASN A 97 10.53 -8.66 -1.00
CA ASN A 97 9.47 -9.05 -1.94
C ASN A 97 9.82 -10.29 -2.79
N GLY A 98 10.33 -11.35 -2.13
CA GLY A 98 10.68 -12.62 -2.78
C GLY A 98 11.96 -12.63 -3.64
N SER A 99 12.66 -11.50 -3.80
CA SER A 99 13.84 -11.39 -4.66
C SER A 99 15.06 -10.79 -3.96
N PRO A 100 16.30 -11.00 -4.47
CA PRO A 100 17.49 -10.36 -3.91
C PRO A 100 17.45 -8.83 -4.03
N ILE A 101 17.77 -8.13 -2.94
CA ILE A 101 17.77 -6.66 -2.89
C ILE A 101 18.76 -6.06 -3.90
N ALA A 102 19.95 -6.64 -4.02
CA ALA A 102 20.97 -6.17 -4.96
C ALA A 102 20.48 -6.20 -6.42
N GLY A 103 19.74 -7.24 -6.80
CA GLY A 103 19.15 -7.35 -8.15
C GLY A 103 18.06 -6.32 -8.40
N GLN A 104 17.23 -6.05 -7.38
CA GLN A 104 16.19 -5.02 -7.47
C GLN A 104 16.78 -3.61 -7.60
N ILE A 105 17.83 -3.30 -6.84
CA ILE A 105 18.56 -2.03 -6.96
C ILE A 105 19.12 -1.87 -8.38
N ALA A 106 19.80 -2.89 -8.91
CA ALA A 106 20.36 -2.85 -10.26
C ALA A 106 19.29 -2.67 -11.33
N ALA A 107 18.12 -3.33 -11.19
CA ALA A 107 17.00 -3.17 -12.12
C ALA A 107 16.42 -1.75 -12.09
N LEU A 108 16.28 -1.14 -10.90
CA LEU A 108 15.79 0.23 -10.74
C LEU A 108 16.76 1.27 -11.31
N GLU A 109 18.07 1.08 -11.11
CA GLU A 109 19.11 1.94 -11.70
C GLU A 109 19.16 1.83 -13.22
N GLY A 110 18.81 0.66 -13.76
CA GLY A 110 18.61 0.42 -15.19
C GLY A 110 17.26 0.89 -15.75
N LEU A 111 16.43 1.58 -14.97
CA LEU A 111 15.10 2.07 -15.34
C LEU A 111 14.06 0.98 -15.71
N GLY A 112 14.24 -0.25 -15.23
CA GLY A 112 13.36 -1.38 -15.54
C GLY A 112 12.88 -2.18 -14.32
N GLY A 113 13.10 -1.68 -13.10
CA GLY A 113 12.74 -2.36 -11.86
C GLY A 113 11.37 -1.95 -11.29
N THR A 114 10.78 -2.85 -10.50
CA THR A 114 9.53 -2.63 -9.76
C THR A 114 9.73 -1.59 -8.64
N THR A 115 8.89 -0.56 -8.63
CA THR A 115 8.88 0.46 -7.56
C THR A 115 8.05 -0.01 -6.36
N TYR A 116 8.20 0.66 -5.22
CA TYR A 116 7.36 0.42 -4.06
C TYR A 116 5.87 0.65 -4.38
N PHE A 117 5.58 1.67 -5.21
CA PHE A 117 4.23 1.92 -5.71
C PHE A 117 3.68 0.71 -6.48
N ASP A 118 4.47 0.12 -7.37
CA ASP A 118 4.03 -1.03 -8.17
C ASP A 118 3.67 -2.23 -7.28
N VAL A 119 4.49 -2.52 -6.26
CA VAL A 119 4.20 -3.59 -5.30
C VAL A 119 2.92 -3.30 -4.50
N VAL A 120 2.68 -2.03 -4.11
CA VAL A 120 1.42 -1.65 -3.45
C VAL A 120 0.23 -1.90 -4.37
N MET A 121 0.33 -1.55 -5.66
CA MET A 121 -0.74 -1.80 -6.64
C MET A 121 -0.99 -3.28 -6.87
N GLU A 122 0.05 -4.11 -6.92
CA GLU A 122 -0.06 -5.58 -6.98
C GLU A 122 -0.83 -6.11 -5.76
N ILE A 123 -0.47 -5.66 -4.56
CA ILE A 123 -1.18 -6.03 -3.32
C ILE A 123 -2.67 -5.65 -3.42
N PHE A 124 -3.02 -4.43 -3.83
CA PHE A 124 -4.45 -4.08 -3.99
C PHE A 124 -5.15 -4.94 -5.04
N ALA A 125 -4.49 -5.29 -6.14
CA ALA A 125 -5.06 -6.11 -7.21
C ALA A 125 -5.30 -7.57 -6.80
N ASP A 126 -4.53 -8.10 -5.83
CA ASP A 126 -4.70 -9.46 -5.31
C ASP A 126 -5.95 -9.64 -4.43
N HIS A 127 -6.70 -8.57 -4.15
CA HIS A 127 -7.91 -8.60 -3.33
C HIS A 127 -9.18 -8.40 -4.17
N PRO A 128 -9.87 -9.47 -4.60
CA PRO A 128 -11.00 -9.39 -5.54
C PRO A 128 -12.25 -8.68 -4.99
N ASN A 129 -12.37 -8.56 -3.66
CA ASN A 129 -13.48 -7.85 -3.01
C ASN A 129 -13.25 -6.34 -2.94
N ILE A 130 -12.08 -5.87 -3.41
CA ILE A 130 -11.72 -4.46 -3.46
C ILE A 130 -11.75 -3.99 -4.91
N ALA A 131 -12.57 -2.98 -5.18
CA ALA A 131 -12.56 -2.24 -6.43
C ALA A 131 -11.79 -0.94 -6.24
N LEU A 132 -10.62 -0.84 -6.88
CA LEU A 132 -9.81 0.37 -6.86
C LEU A 132 -10.12 1.28 -8.06
N ILE A 133 -10.49 2.51 -7.77
CA ILE A 133 -10.83 3.55 -8.73
C ILE A 133 -9.79 4.66 -8.61
N HIS A 134 -9.15 5.00 -9.73
CA HIS A 134 -8.14 6.06 -9.77
C HIS A 134 -8.82 7.35 -10.24
N ALA A 135 -8.61 8.46 -9.52
CA ALA A 135 -9.14 9.77 -9.90
C ALA A 135 -8.12 10.90 -9.71
#